data_AF-A0A5K0YP17-F1
#
_entry.id   AF-A0A5K0YP17-F1
#
_cell.length_a   1.000
_cell.length_b   1.000
_cell.length_c   1.000
_cell.angle_alpha   90.00
_cell.angle_beta   90.00
_cell.angle_gamma   90.00
#
_symmetry.space_group_name_H-M   'P 1'
#
loop_
_entity.id
_entity.type
_entity.pdbx_description
1 polymer ?
#
loop_
_entity_poly.entity_id
_entity_poly.type
_entity_poly.pdbx_seq_one_letter_code
_entity_poly.pdbx_strand_id
1 'polypeptide(L)' 'LLRCGKSCRLRWTNYLRPDIKRGNFSREEEETIIQLHEMLGN' A
#
# COMPACT_ATOMS: atom_id res chain seq x y z
N LEU A 1 -21.38 14.12 -5.67
CA LEU A 1 -20.06 14.09 -5.00
C LEU A 1 -18.98 14.36 -6.05
N LEU A 2 -18.57 15.62 -6.24
CA LEU A 2 -17.53 15.95 -7.22
C LEU A 2 -16.20 15.38 -6.71
N ARG A 3 -15.56 14.53 -7.51
CA ARG A 3 -14.25 13.98 -7.16
C ARG A 3 -13.22 15.07 -7.37
N CYS A 4 -12.49 15.46 -6.31
CA CYS A 4 -11.35 16.37 -6.45
C CYS A 4 -10.13 15.60 -6.98
N GLY A 5 -9.22 16.30 -7.68
CA GLY A 5 -8.03 15.68 -8.25
C GLY A 5 -7.17 14.93 -7.22
N LYS A 6 -7.12 15.42 -5.97
CA LYS A 6 -6.45 14.75 -4.85
C LYS A 6 -7.09 13.39 -4.53
N SER A 7 -8.42 13.33 -4.45
CA SER A 7 -9.15 12.08 -4.19
C SER A 7 -8.99 11.08 -5.34
N CYS A 8 -9.04 11.55 -6.59
CA CYS A 8 -8.79 10.69 -7.75
C CYS A 8 -7.38 10.11 -7.74
N ARG A 9 -6.36 10.95 -7.48
CA ARG A 9 -4.96 10.51 -7.43
C ARG A 9 -4.72 9.51 -6.30
N LEU A 10 -5.24 9.79 -5.11
CA LEU A 10 -5.14 8.88 -3.96
C LEU A 10 -5.82 7.53 -4.26
N ARG A 11 -7.01 7.58 -4.87
CA ARG A 11 -7.74 6.36 -5.27
C ARG A 11 -6.95 5.56 -6.30
N TRP A 12 -6.32 6.21 -7.27
CA TRP A 12 -5.49 5.53 -8.25
C TRP A 12 -4.31 4.83 -7.58
N THR A 13 -3.50 5.57 -6.80
CA THR A 13 -2.29 5.05 -6.16
C THR A 13 -2.56 3.91 -5.18
N ASN A 14 -3.66 3.97 -4.42
CA ASN A 14 -3.90 3.01 -3.35
C ASN A 14 -4.79 1.83 -3.78
N TYR A 15 -5.56 1.97 -4.86
CA TYR A 15 -6.55 0.96 -5.23
C TYR A 15 -6.57 0.61 -6.71
N LEU A 16 -6.48 1.56 -7.63
CA LEU A 16 -6.75 1.27 -9.06
C LEU A 16 -5.51 0.94 -9.89
N ARG A 17 -4.30 1.27 -9.42
CA ARG A 17 -3.05 0.97 -10.12
C ARG A 17 -2.89 -0.57 -10.27
N PRO A 18 -2.65 -1.10 -11.48
CA PRO A 18 -2.75 -2.54 -11.76
C PRO A 18 -1.63 -3.38 -11.14
N ASP A 19 -0.51 -2.76 -10.79
CA ASP A 19 0.66 -3.38 -10.15
C ASP A 19 0.56 -3.42 -8.62
N ILE A 20 -0.53 -2.92 -8.04
CA ILE A 20 -0.83 -3.15 -6.63
C ILE A 20 -1.11 -4.63 -6.45
N LYS A 21 -0.20 -5.35 -5.79
CA LYS A 21 -0.44 -6.72 -5.36
C LYS A 21 -1.65 -6.75 -4.42
N ARG A 22 -2.62 -7.61 -4.72
CA ARG A 22 -3.82 -7.83 -3.92
C ARG A 22 -3.80 -9.26 -3.39
N GLY A 23 -4.26 -9.43 -2.15
CA GLY A 23 -4.24 -10.71 -1.46
C GLY A 23 -3.42 -10.63 -0.18
N ASN A 24 -3.20 -11.79 0.44
CA ASN A 24 -2.40 -11.88 1.65
C ASN A 24 -0.91 -11.72 1.31
N PHE A 25 -0.15 -11.23 2.28
CA PHE A 25 1.30 -11.25 2.20
C PHE A 25 1.81 -12.69 2.26
N SER A 26 2.91 -12.96 1.56
CA SER A 26 3.71 -14.15 1.85
C SER A 26 4.40 -14.00 3.20
N ARG A 27 4.76 -15.13 3.83
CA ARG A 27 5.48 -15.11 5.12
C ARG A 27 6.77 -14.29 5.02
N GLU A 28 7.47 -14.40 3.90
CA GLU A 28 8.71 -13.67 3.66
C GLU A 28 8.46 -12.14 3.55
N GLU A 29 7.35 -11.73 2.92
CA GLU A 29 6.94 -10.33 2.89
C GLU A 29 6.54 -9.83 4.29
N GLU A 30 5.83 -10.63 5.09
CA GLU A 30 5.47 -10.29 6.47
C GLU A 30 6.71 -10.10 7.37
N GLU A 31 7.65 -11.05 7.33
CA GLU A 31 8.90 -10.95 8.08
C GLU A 31 9.68 -9.68 7.69
N THR A 32 9.74 -9.37 6.39
CA THR A 32 10.41 -8.16 5.89
C THR A 32 9.72 -6.90 6.42
N ILE A 33 8.38 -6.85 6.42
CA ILE A 33 7.61 -5.72 6.95
C ILE A 33 7.92 -5.51 8.43
N ILE A 34 7.93 -6.58 9.23
CA ILE A 34 8.21 -6.51 10.67
C ILE A 34 9.64 -5.99 10.91
N GLN A 35 10.65 -6.58 10.24
CA GLN A 35 12.04 -6.18 10.39
C GLN A 35 12.26 -4.71 10.04
N LEU A 36 11.66 -4.25 8.93
CA LEU A 36 11.77 -2.85 8.51
C LEU A 36 11.08 -1.92 9.51
N HIS A 37 9.94 -2.33 10.05
CA HIS A 37 9.23 -1.54 11.05
C HIS A 37 10.02 -1.44 12.38
N GLU A 38 10.62 -2.52 12.84
CA GLU A 38 11.49 -2.51 14.03
C GLU A 38 12.71 -1.61 13.83
N MET A 39 13.32 -1.63 12.64
CA MET A 39 14.52 -0.85 12.34
C MET A 39 14.23 0.64 12.15
N LEU A 40 13.12 0.99 11.48
CA LEU A 40 12.82 2.36 11.06
C LEU A 40 11.78 3.06 11.95
N GLY A 41 10.99 2.30 12.71
CA GLY A 41 9.87 2.81 13.50
C GLY A 41 8.70 3.31 12.64
N ASN A 42 7.80 4.05 13.29
CA ASN A 42 6.83 4.97 12.68
C ASN A 42 6.78 6.25 13.51
#